data_AF-S2XS40-F1
#
_entry.id   AF-S2XS40-F1
#
_cell.length_a   1.000
_cell.length_b   1.000
_cell.length_c   1.000
_cell.angle_alpha   90.00
_cell.angle_beta   90.00
_cell.angle_gamma   90.00
#
_symmetry.space_group_name_H-M   'P 1'
#
loop_
_entity.id
_entity.type
_entity.pdbx_description
1 polymer ?
#
loop_
_entity_poly.entity_id
_entity_poly.type
_entity_poly.pdbx_seq_one_letter_code
_entity_poly.pdbx_strand_id
1 'polypeptide(L)'
;MRAILNYLDLCTEIELIELDLERVDADMDYWFGKGGIMLGSVGAHNFGSKEAIERIEHLHNKKHGILKRLEHYNEMKEDYEKTLDKLTGLDHKITVMRYVKNMRTKEIAKELNYSDGYIRNILAKCDKMMRAPLTHDVVLFK
;
A
#
# COMPACT_ATOMS: atom_id res chain seq x y z
N MET A 1 9.75 -10.74 -1.91
CA MET A 1 9.08 -9.46 -2.21
C MET A 1 8.15 -9.70 -3.38
N ARG A 2 6.83 -9.50 -3.21
CA ARG A 2 5.88 -9.59 -4.33
C ARG A 2 6.10 -8.38 -5.24
N ALA A 3 6.16 -8.58 -6.55
CA ALA A 3 6.25 -7.47 -7.48
C ALA A 3 4.92 -6.72 -7.51
N ILE A 4 4.93 -5.41 -7.24
CA ILE A 4 3.76 -4.55 -7.42
C ILE A 4 3.69 -4.20 -8.90
N LEU A 5 2.70 -4.78 -9.58
CA LEU A 5 2.57 -4.68 -11.04
C LEU A 5 1.57 -3.60 -11.47
N ASN A 6 0.65 -3.22 -10.59
CA ASN A 6 -0.41 -2.26 -10.86
C ASN A 6 -0.89 -1.58 -9.57
N TYR A 7 -1.74 -0.57 -9.73
CA TYR A 7 -2.30 0.22 -8.63
C TYR A 7 -3.12 -0.61 -7.63
N LEU A 8 -3.81 -1.66 -8.08
CA LEU A 8 -4.57 -2.54 -7.18
C LEU A 8 -3.65 -3.37 -6.29
N ASP A 9 -2.55 -3.91 -6.84
CA ASP A 9 -1.52 -4.58 -6.04
C ASP A 9 -0.91 -3.63 -5.00
N LEU A 10 -0.69 -2.36 -5.37
CA LEU A 10 -0.19 -1.33 -4.43
C LEU A 10 -1.18 -1.07 -3.29
N CYS A 11 -2.46 -0.87 -3.60
CA CYS A 11 -3.50 -0.67 -2.58
C CYS A 11 -3.62 -1.89 -1.67
N THR A 12 -3.55 -3.10 -2.23
CA THR A 12 -3.60 -4.34 -1.47
C THR A 12 -2.40 -4.46 -0.53
N GLU A 13 -1.19 -4.09 -0.97
CA GLU A 13 -0.01 -4.11 -0.11
C GLU A 13 -0.12 -3.10 1.04
N ILE A 14 -0.67 -1.90 0.79
CA ILE A 14 -0.96 -0.92 1.84
C ILE A 14 -1.93 -1.49 2.87
N GLU A 15 -3.05 -2.07 2.43
CA GLU A 15 -4.03 -2.71 3.33
C GLU A 15 -3.40 -3.84 4.18
N LEU A 16 -2.52 -4.64 3.59
CA LEU A 16 -1.81 -5.70 4.32
C LEU A 16 -0.84 -5.13 5.37
N ILE A 17 -0.17 -4.02 5.06
CA ILE A 17 0.74 -3.33 5.99
C ILE A 17 -0.04 -2.68 7.13
N GLU A 18 -1.19 -2.07 6.85
CA GLU A 18 -2.09 -1.53 7.87
C GLU A 18 -2.59 -2.63 8.81
N LEU A 19 -2.96 -3.80 8.27
CA LEU A 19 -3.34 -4.96 9.08
C LEU A 19 -2.19 -5.46 9.96
N ASP A 20 -0.95 -5.45 9.45
CA ASP A 20 0.23 -5.79 10.25
C ASP A 20 0.50 -4.76 11.36
N LEU A 21 0.21 -3.48 11.12
CA LEU A 21 0.30 -2.43 12.12
C LEU A 21 -0.72 -2.65 13.24
N GLU A 22 -1.98 -2.94 12.88
CA GLU A 22 -3.04 -3.27 13.86
C GLU A 22 -2.67 -4.46 14.73
N ARG A 23 -2.08 -5.51 14.14
CA ARG A 23 -1.60 -6.68 14.89
C ARG A 23 -0.51 -6.31 15.88
N VAL A 24 0.46 -5.50 15.46
CA VAL A 24 1.54 -5.05 16.36
C VAL A 24 1.00 -4.16 17.48
N ASP A 25 0.00 -3.33 17.21
CA ASP A 25 -0.65 -2.51 18.23
C ASP A 25 -1.42 -3.37 19.24
N ALA A 26 -2.11 -4.41 18.77
CA ALA A 26 -2.75 -5.38 19.66
C ALA A 26 -1.74 -6.16 20.52
N ASP A 27 -0.60 -6.55 19.95
CA ASP A 27 0.50 -7.19 20.71
C ASP A 27 1.08 -6.22 21.74
N MET A 28 1.28 -4.95 21.38
CA MET A 28 1.76 -3.92 22.30
C MET A 28 0.76 -3.70 23.44
N ASP A 29 -0.53 -3.66 23.17
CA ASP A 29 -1.57 -3.58 24.21
C ASP A 29 -1.53 -4.80 25.16
N TYR A 30 -1.25 -5.99 24.63
CA TYR A 30 -1.11 -7.20 25.45
C TYR A 30 0.10 -7.14 26.40
N TRP A 31 1.24 -6.63 25.91
CA TRP A 31 2.49 -6.59 26.68
C TRP A 31 2.66 -5.34 27.54
N PHE A 32 2.18 -4.18 27.10
CA PHE A 32 2.32 -2.89 27.78
C PHE A 32 1.06 -2.48 28.54
N GLY A 33 -0.11 -2.96 28.12
CA GLY A 33 -1.41 -2.59 28.68
C GLY A 33 -2.05 -1.40 27.95
N LYS A 34 -3.38 -1.36 27.91
CA LYS A 34 -4.14 -0.24 27.32
C LYS A 34 -4.07 0.99 28.22
N GLY A 35 -3.89 2.16 27.62
CA GLY A 35 -4.02 3.45 28.32
C GLY A 35 -2.83 3.87 29.19
N GLY A 36 -1.64 3.29 28.96
CA GLY A 36 -0.40 3.79 29.57
C GLY A 36 -0.09 3.30 30.99
N ILE A 37 -0.85 2.32 31.51
CA ILE A 37 -0.53 1.66 32.79
C ILE A 37 0.60 0.65 32.54
N MET A 38 1.83 1.13 32.65
CA MET A 38 3.03 0.31 32.48
C MET A 38 2.95 -0.96 33.34
N LEU A 39 3.12 -2.12 32.71
CA LEU A 39 3.25 -3.44 33.36
C LEU A 39 2.01 -3.90 34.17
N GLY A 40 0.86 -3.20 34.03
CA GLY A 40 -0.45 -3.69 34.47
C GLY A 40 -1.12 -4.61 33.43
N SER A 41 -0.35 -5.10 32.46
CA SER A 41 -0.82 -5.84 31.30
C SER A 41 -0.93 -7.34 31.57
N VAL A 42 -1.66 -8.05 30.70
CA VAL A 42 -1.77 -9.51 30.76
C VAL A 42 -0.41 -10.17 30.55
N GLY A 43 0.40 -9.63 29.64
CA GLY A 43 1.76 -10.13 29.39
C GLY A 43 2.69 -9.99 30.60
N ALA A 44 2.72 -8.81 31.22
CA ALA A 44 3.55 -8.57 32.40
C ALA A 44 3.11 -9.41 33.60
N HIS A 45 1.80 -9.61 33.79
CA HIS A 45 1.26 -10.47 34.84
C HIS A 45 1.67 -11.94 34.66
N ASN A 46 1.57 -12.46 33.43
CA ASN A 46 1.80 -13.88 33.16
C ASN A 46 3.29 -14.26 33.07
N PHE A 47 4.13 -13.34 32.61
CA PHE A 47 5.52 -13.64 32.25
C PHE A 47 6.56 -12.83 33.03
N GLY A 48 6.14 -11.80 33.78
CA GLY A 48 7.03 -10.92 34.50
C GLY A 48 7.37 -9.65 33.73
N SER A 49 7.80 -8.63 34.49
CA SER A 49 8.04 -7.29 33.95
C SER A 49 9.24 -7.21 33.01
N LYS A 50 10.27 -8.04 33.24
CA LYS A 50 11.50 -8.02 32.43
C LYS A 50 11.19 -8.50 31.00
N GLU A 51 10.51 -9.64 30.90
CA GLU A 51 10.08 -10.24 29.65
C GLU A 51 9.16 -9.31 28.87
N ALA A 52 8.24 -8.63 29.57
CA ALA A 52 7.38 -7.63 28.94
C ALA A 52 8.19 -6.49 28.32
N ILE A 53 9.16 -5.91 29.05
CA ILE A 53 10.00 -4.81 28.55
C ILE A 53 10.77 -5.21 27.29
N GLU A 54 11.42 -6.38 27.30
CA GLU A 54 12.16 -6.89 26.13
C GLU A 54 11.25 -7.08 24.90
N ARG A 55 10.02 -7.56 25.11
CA ARG A 55 9.02 -7.70 24.05
C ARG A 55 8.55 -6.37 23.49
N ILE A 56 8.31 -5.39 24.35
CA ILE A 56 7.87 -4.05 23.95
C ILE A 56 8.94 -3.36 23.10
N GLU A 57 10.22 -3.47 23.48
CA GLU A 57 11.32 -2.94 22.68
C GLU A 57 11.36 -3.55 21.27
N HIS A 58 11.20 -4.88 21.18
CA HIS A 58 11.11 -5.57 19.89
C HIS A 58 9.92 -5.11 19.05
N LEU A 59 8.74 -4.96 19.67
CA LEU A 59 7.52 -4.50 19.01
C LEU A 59 7.62 -3.05 18.54
N HIS A 60 8.25 -2.16 19.30
CA HIS A 60 8.53 -0.79 18.85
C HIS A 60 9.41 -0.76 17.60
N ASN A 61 10.50 -1.53 17.58
CA ASN A 61 11.38 -1.62 16.41
C ASN A 61 10.64 -2.18 15.19
N LYS A 62 9.81 -3.21 15.40
CA LYS A 62 8.96 -3.79 14.36
C LYS A 62 7.94 -2.75 13.84
N LYS A 63 7.24 -2.05 14.73
CA LYS A 63 6.27 -1.00 14.41
C LYS A 63 6.91 0.10 13.57
N HIS A 64 8.11 0.55 13.95
CA HIS A 64 8.86 1.54 13.19
C HIS A 64 9.17 1.08 11.75
N GLY A 65 9.58 -0.17 11.59
CA GLY A 65 9.81 -0.75 10.26
C GLY A 65 8.53 -0.84 9.41
N ILE A 66 7.41 -1.20 10.02
CA ILE A 66 6.10 -1.24 9.36
C ILE A 66 5.67 0.16 8.92
N LEU A 67 5.79 1.17 9.79
CA LEU A 67 5.44 2.55 9.48
C LEU A 67 6.28 3.12 8.33
N LYS A 68 7.58 2.85 8.29
CA LYS A 68 8.43 3.23 7.16
C LYS A 68 8.00 2.61 5.83
N ARG A 69 7.60 1.33 5.85
CA ARG A 69 7.06 0.66 4.67
C ARG A 69 5.73 1.30 4.24
N LEU A 70 4.87 1.62 5.21
CA LEU A 70 3.58 2.26 4.95
C LEU A 70 3.74 3.65 4.33
N GLU A 71 4.63 4.46 4.89
CA GLU A 71 5.01 5.78 4.35
C GLU A 71 5.47 5.65 2.90
N HIS A 72 6.43 4.76 2.65
CA HIS A 72 6.95 4.51 1.31
C HIS A 72 5.86 4.16 0.28
N TYR A 73 4.98 3.21 0.59
CA TYR A 73 3.93 2.81 -0.35
C TYR A 73 2.84 3.87 -0.51
N ASN A 74 2.58 4.68 0.52
CA ASN A 74 1.69 5.83 0.40
C ASN A 74 2.26 6.93 -0.50
N GLU A 75 3.57 7.21 -0.42
CA GLU A 75 4.24 8.12 -1.36
C GLU A 75 4.13 7.61 -2.81
N MET A 76 4.38 6.31 -3.02
CA MET A 76 4.20 5.69 -4.34
C MET A 76 2.76 5.82 -4.86
N LYS A 77 1.77 5.67 -3.97
CA LYS A 77 0.35 5.82 -4.31
C LYS A 77 0.03 7.27 -4.68
N GLU A 78 0.53 8.22 -3.91
CA GLU A 78 0.34 9.64 -4.18
C GLU A 78 0.96 10.05 -5.52
N ASP A 79 2.15 9.56 -5.84
CA ASP A 79 2.81 9.81 -7.13
C ASP A 79 2.06 9.18 -8.30
N TYR A 80 1.48 8.00 -8.08
CA TYR A 80 0.61 7.35 -9.06
C TYR A 80 -0.65 8.19 -9.34
N GLU A 81 -1.31 8.67 -8.28
CA GLU A 81 -2.51 9.51 -8.37
C GLU A 81 -2.21 10.87 -9.01
N LYS A 82 -1.12 11.53 -8.62
CA LYS A 82 -0.65 12.76 -9.29
C LYS A 82 -0.37 12.54 -10.77
N THR A 83 0.14 11.38 -11.16
CA THR A 83 0.36 11.05 -12.57
C THR A 83 -0.95 10.83 -13.31
N LEU A 84 -1.94 10.21 -12.65
CA LEU A 84 -3.28 10.03 -13.17
C LEU A 84 -4.02 11.36 -13.38
N ASP A 85 -3.85 12.30 -12.46
CA ASP A 85 -4.48 13.63 -12.50
C ASP A 85 -3.91 14.54 -13.59
N LYS A 86 -2.67 14.27 -14.05
CA LYS A 86 -2.09 14.95 -15.22
C LYS A 86 -2.77 14.55 -16.53
N LEU A 87 -3.40 13.38 -16.57
CA LEU A 87 -4.19 12.97 -17.73
C LEU A 87 -5.51 13.72 -17.71
N THR A 88 -5.99 14.12 -18.89
CA THR A 88 -7.27 14.83 -19.02
C THR A 88 -8.15 14.19 -20.09
N GLY A 89 -9.46 14.42 -19.97
CA GLY A 89 -10.45 13.95 -20.94
C GLY A 89 -10.50 12.42 -21.07
N LEU A 90 -10.39 11.94 -22.32
CA LEU A 90 -10.56 10.53 -22.63
C LEU A 90 -9.38 9.67 -22.13
N ASP A 91 -8.15 10.20 -22.17
CA ASP A 91 -6.94 9.52 -21.71
C ASP A 91 -7.04 9.20 -20.20
N HIS A 92 -7.53 10.15 -19.39
CA HIS A 92 -7.79 9.94 -17.97
C HIS A 92 -8.86 8.87 -17.74
N LYS A 93 -10.01 8.98 -18.41
CA LYS A 93 -11.12 8.05 -18.25
C LYS A 93 -10.72 6.61 -18.58
N ILE A 94 -10.02 6.41 -19.70
CA ILE A 94 -9.53 5.09 -20.12
C ILE A 94 -8.52 4.53 -19.11
N THR A 95 -7.59 5.36 -18.64
CA THR A 95 -6.55 4.96 -17.68
C THR A 95 -7.17 4.55 -16.34
N VAL A 96 -8.12 5.33 -15.81
CA VAL A 96 -8.86 4.99 -14.58
C VAL A 96 -9.56 3.64 -14.73
N MET A 97 -10.30 3.42 -15.83
CA MET A 97 -10.98 2.15 -16.08
C MET A 97 -10.00 0.98 -16.15
N ARG A 98 -8.82 1.19 -16.76
CA ARG A 98 -7.83 0.13 -16.91
C ARG A 98 -7.11 -0.20 -15.60
N TYR A 99 -6.58 0.80 -14.90
CA TYR A 99 -5.64 0.57 -13.81
C TYR A 99 -6.28 0.65 -12.42
N VAL A 100 -7.33 1.45 -12.25
CA VAL A 100 -8.06 1.54 -10.97
C VAL A 100 -9.19 0.51 -10.93
N LYS A 101 -9.98 0.41 -12.00
CA LYS A 101 -11.11 -0.55 -12.08
C LYS A 101 -10.72 -1.93 -12.64
N ASN A 102 -9.46 -2.12 -13.02
CA ASN A 102 -8.93 -3.37 -13.58
C ASN A 102 -9.71 -3.92 -14.80
N MET A 103 -10.33 -3.05 -15.61
CA MET A 103 -11.13 -3.46 -16.76
C MET A 103 -10.26 -3.88 -17.94
N ARG A 104 -10.73 -4.83 -18.75
CA ARG A 104 -10.07 -5.27 -19.97
C ARG A 104 -10.27 -4.23 -21.08
N THR A 105 -9.30 -4.12 -22.00
CA THR A 105 -9.37 -3.19 -23.14
C THR A 105 -10.67 -3.33 -23.94
N LYS A 106 -11.14 -4.57 -24.14
CA LYS A 106 -12.41 -4.87 -24.82
C LYS A 106 -13.64 -4.36 -24.07
N GLU A 107 -13.62 -4.41 -22.74
CA GLU A 107 -14.72 -3.92 -21.90
C GLU A 107 -14.77 -2.40 -21.94
N ILE A 108 -13.61 -1.75 -21.82
CA ILE A 108 -13.46 -0.30 -21.96
C ILE A 108 -13.93 0.18 -23.34
N ALA A 109 -13.51 -0.52 -24.40
CA ALA A 109 -13.92 -0.22 -25.77
C ALA A 109 -15.44 -0.29 -25.96
N LYS A 110 -16.07 -1.34 -25.41
CA LYS A 110 -17.53 -1.49 -25.42
C LYS A 110 -18.23 -0.39 -24.64
N GLU A 111 -17.74 -0.05 -23.46
CA GLU A 111 -18.37 0.94 -22.58
C GLU A 111 -18.25 2.38 -23.11
N LEU A 112 -17.14 2.68 -23.78
CA LEU A 112 -16.90 4.00 -24.36
C LEU A 112 -17.30 4.10 -25.84
N ASN A 113 -17.81 3.02 -26.43
CA ASN A 113 -18.19 2.92 -27.84
C ASN A 113 -17.04 3.27 -28.82
N TYR A 114 -15.84 2.77 -28.54
CA TYR A 114 -14.65 2.90 -29.38
C TYR A 114 -14.15 1.53 -29.85
N SER A 115 -13.23 1.52 -30.83
CA SER A 115 -12.55 0.29 -31.23
C SER A 115 -11.48 -0.12 -30.22
N ASP A 116 -11.28 -1.45 -30.04
CA ASP A 116 -10.27 -2.01 -29.14
C ASP A 116 -8.85 -1.52 -29.50
N GLY A 117 -8.55 -1.37 -30.80
CA GLY A 117 -7.28 -0.83 -31.28
C GLY A 117 -7.04 0.62 -30.86
N TYR A 118 -8.08 1.46 -30.90
CA TYR A 118 -7.98 2.85 -30.48
C TYR A 118 -7.69 2.97 -28.98
N ILE A 119 -8.43 2.21 -28.14
CA ILE A 119 -8.19 2.17 -26.69
C ILE A 119 -6.77 1.67 -26.38
N ARG A 120 -6.29 0.63 -27.09
CA ARG A 120 -4.94 0.08 -26.89
C ARG A 120 -3.85 1.11 -27.19
N ASN A 121 -4.01 1.92 -28.23
CA ASN A 121 -3.05 2.96 -28.58
C ASN A 121 -2.98 4.05 -27.50
N ILE A 122 -4.13 4.46 -26.95
CA ILE A 122 -4.17 5.41 -25.82
C ILE A 122 -3.50 4.80 -24.60
N LEU A 123 -3.84 3.57 -24.24
CA LEU A 123 -3.24 2.89 -23.10
C LEU A 123 -1.73 2.74 -23.25
N ALA A 124 -1.22 2.38 -24.43
CA ALA A 124 0.22 2.28 -24.66
C ALA A 124 0.96 3.62 -24.46
N LYS A 125 0.34 4.73 -24.84
CA LYS A 125 0.87 6.08 -24.60
C LYS A 125 0.93 6.41 -23.11
N CYS A 126 -0.11 6.05 -22.36
CA CYS A 126 -0.20 6.30 -20.92
C CYS A 126 0.63 5.31 -20.08
N ASP A 127 0.83 4.07 -20.54
CA ASP A 127 1.47 2.99 -19.78
C ASP A 127 2.87 3.36 -19.29
N LYS A 128 3.67 4.03 -20.13
CA LYS A 128 5.01 4.48 -19.74
C LYS A 128 4.96 5.50 -18.59
N MET A 129 3.98 6.40 -18.60
CA MET A 129 3.80 7.39 -17.54
C MET A 129 3.32 6.70 -16.25
N MET A 130 2.34 5.82 -16.36
CA MET A 130 1.75 5.13 -15.19
C MET A 130 2.70 4.12 -14.54
N ARG A 131 3.67 3.55 -15.27
CA ARG A 131 4.65 2.63 -14.69
C ARG A 131 5.79 3.32 -13.95
N ALA A 132 6.11 4.58 -14.30
CA ALA A 132 7.26 5.26 -13.72
C ALA A 132 7.22 5.33 -12.17
N PRO A 133 6.08 5.68 -11.52
CA PRO A 133 5.97 5.67 -10.06
C PRO A 133 6.16 4.28 -9.43
N LEU A 134 5.77 3.21 -10.13
CA LEU A 134 5.87 1.83 -9.63
C LEU A 134 7.28 1.26 -9.71
N THR A 135 8.16 1.89 -10.49
CA THR A 135 9.53 1.40 -10.75
C THR A 135 10.62 2.16 -10.02
N HIS A 136 10.31 3.32 -9.41
CA HIS A 136 11.34 4.24 -8.99
C HIS A 136 12.16 3.78 -7.77
N ASP A 137 11.63 2.90 -6.91
CA ASP A 137 12.24 2.68 -5.58
C ASP A 137 12.30 1.22 -5.10
N VAL A 138 12.73 0.29 -5.96
CA VAL A 138 13.20 -1.03 -5.49
C VAL A 138 14.48 -0.92 -4.62
N VAL A 139 15.00 0.30 -4.39
CA VAL A 139 16.34 0.55 -3.84
C VAL A 139 16.34 0.85 -2.33
N LEU A 140 15.22 1.20 -1.70
CA LEU A 140 15.23 1.75 -0.33
C LEU A 140 15.14 0.73 0.82
N PHE A 141 15.06 -0.57 0.53
CA PHE A 141 15.09 -1.62 1.55
C PHE A 141 16.22 -2.64 1.26
N LYS A 142 17.45 -2.26 1.62
CA LYS A 142 18.57 -3.17 1.89
C LYS A 142 18.93 -3.12 3.36
#